data_AF-A0AA35CNZ2-F1
#
_entry.id   AF-A0AA35CNZ2-F1
#
_cell.length_a   1.000
_cell.length_b   1.000
_cell.length_c   1.000
_cell.angle_alpha   90.00
_cell.angle_beta   90.00
_cell.angle_gamma   90.00
#
_symmetry.space_group_name_H-M   'P 1'
#
loop_
_entity.id
_entity.type
_entity.pdbx_description
1 polymer ?
#
loop_
_entity_poly.entity_id
_entity_poly.type
_entity_poly.pdbx_seq_one_letter_code
_entity_poly.pdbx_strand_id
1 'polypeptide(L)' 'MANKQQVQNCIQQCVQAANTLRAAANNVPDSAVRDMLTQGAHHIEQCVRGCEQVMQMA' A
#
# COMPACT_ATOMS: atom_id res chain seq x y z
N MET A 1 -17.94 4.82 -13.42
CA MET A 1 -17.66 3.94 -12.27
C MET A 1 -16.38 3.21 -12.59
N ALA A 2 -15.34 3.27 -11.74
CA ALA A 2 -14.17 2.43 -11.95
C ALA A 2 -14.62 0.97 -12.02
N ASN A 3 -14.22 0.25 -13.06
CA ASN A 3 -14.61 -1.16 -13.21
C ASN A 3 -14.05 -1.95 -12.01
N LYS A 4 -14.83 -2.86 -11.39
CA LYS A 4 -14.37 -3.70 -10.26
C LYS A 4 -12.99 -4.33 -10.52
N GLN A 5 -12.73 -4.70 -11.76
CA GLN A 5 -11.46 -5.25 -12.22
C GLN A 5 -10.29 -4.23 -12.19
N GLN A 6 -10.56 -2.95 -12.47
CA GLN A 6 -9.58 -1.87 -12.33
C GLN A 6 -9.23 -1.61 -10.86
N VAL A 7 -10.23 -1.69 -9.96
CA VAL A 7 -9.99 -1.52 -8.51
C VAL A 7 -9.18 -2.69 -7.95
N GLN A 8 -9.45 -3.92 -8.37
CA GLN A 8 -8.62 -5.08 -7.99
C GLN A 8 -7.16 -4.94 -8.47
N ASN A 9 -6.95 -4.48 -9.70
CA ASN A 9 -5.60 -4.23 -10.20
C ASN A 9 -4.89 -3.12 -9.39
N CYS A 10 -5.61 -2.05 -9.03
CA CYS A 10 -5.09 -1.00 -8.16
C CYS A 10 -4.67 -1.55 -6.80
N ILE A 11 -5.52 -2.37 -6.17
CA ILE A 11 -5.22 -3.03 -4.88
C ILE A 11 -3.92 -3.85 -5.00
N GLN A 12 -3.76 -4.66 -6.04
CA GLN A 12 -2.56 -5.47 -6.24
C GLN A 12 -1.29 -4.60 -6.38
N GLN A 13 -1.36 -3.52 -7.16
CA GLN A 13 -0.25 -2.58 -7.31
C GLN A 13 0.11 -1.89 -6.00
N CYS A 14 -0.88 -1.47 -5.22
CA CYS A 14 -0.67 -0.87 -3.90
C CYS A 14 -0.03 -1.86 -2.93
N VAL A 15 -0.48 -3.12 -2.89
CA VAL A 15 0.14 -4.16 -2.05
C VAL A 15 1.60 -4.36 -2.44
N GLN A 16 1.91 -4.41 -3.74
CA GLN A 16 3.30 -4.53 -4.21
C GLN A 16 4.16 -3.32 -3.84
N ALA A 17 3.61 -2.10 -3.92
CA ALA A 17 4.30 -0.88 -3.53
C ALA A 17 4.59 -0.84 -2.02
N ALA A 18 3.62 -1.21 -1.18
CA ALA A 18 3.80 -1.28 0.27
C ALA A 18 4.90 -2.28 0.66
N ASN A 19 4.93 -3.46 0.02
CA ASN A 19 5.96 -4.46 0.24
C ASN A 19 7.35 -3.98 -0.20
N THR A 20 7.43 -3.28 -1.33
CA THR A 20 8.68 -2.66 -1.80
C THR A 20 9.21 -1.64 -0.79
N LEU A 21 8.34 -0.77 -0.25
CA LEU A 21 8.72 0.21 0.77
C LEU A 21 9.23 -0.46 2.05
N ARG A 22 8.61 -1.55 2.50
CA ARG A 22 9.10 -2.32 3.65
C ARG A 22 10.46 -2.96 3.40
N ALA A 23 10.63 -3.57 2.23
CA ALA A 23 11.90 -4.17 1.86
C ALA A 23 13.01 -3.11 1.78
N ALA A 24 12.70 -1.92 1.25
CA ALA A 24 13.62 -0.79 1.27
C ALA A 24 13.95 -0.35 2.70
N ALA A 25 12.95 -0.20 3.57
CA ALA A 25 13.14 0.21 4.97
C ALA A 25 14.13 -0.69 5.74
N ASN A 26 14.10 -2.01 5.48
CA ASN A 26 15.02 -2.97 6.11
C ASN A 26 16.49 -2.78 5.73
N ASN A 27 16.77 -2.13 4.60
CA ASN A 27 18.12 -1.90 4.10
C ASN A 27 18.63 -0.47 4.33
N VAL A 28 17.81 0.39 4.95
CA VAL A 28 18.18 1.79 5.22
C VAL A 28 18.85 1.91 6.60
N PRO A 29 20.11 2.39 6.65
CA PRO A 29 20.81 2.63 7.92
C PRO A 29 20.23 3.81 8.71
N ASP A 30 19.80 4.85 7.99
CA ASP A 30 19.24 6.06 8.58
C ASP A 30 17.86 5.79 9.20
N SER A 31 17.75 6.03 10.51
CA SER A 31 16.53 5.73 11.25
C SER A 31 15.33 6.58 10.83
N ALA A 32 15.54 7.84 10.44
CA ALA A 32 14.46 8.73 10.03
C ALA A 32 13.90 8.30 8.66
N VAL A 33 14.78 7.97 7.71
CA VAL A 33 14.37 7.45 6.40
C VAL A 33 13.68 6.09 6.52
N ARG A 34 14.19 5.19 7.37
CA ARG A 34 13.52 3.92 7.65
C ARG A 34 12.11 4.11 8.21
N ASP A 35 11.94 5.04 9.14
CA ASP A 35 10.65 5.34 9.73
C ASP A 35 9.68 5.93 8.68
N MET A 36 10.13 6.87 7.85
CA MET A 36 9.34 7.42 6.74
C MET A 36 8.88 6.33 5.75
N LEU A 37 9.76 5.40 5.37
CA LEU A 37 9.41 4.29 4.48
C LEU A 37 8.38 3.36 5.12
N THR A 38 8.52 3.10 6.43
CA THR A 38 7.58 2.26 7.19
C THR A 38 6.21 2.93 7.28
N GLN A 39 6.16 4.23 7.58
CA GLN A 39 4.92 5.01 7.59
C GLN A 39 4.26 5.08 6.21
N GLY A 40 5.05 5.27 5.15
CA GLY A 40 4.56 5.26 3.77
C GLY A 40 3.92 3.92 3.40
N ALA A 41 4.57 2.81 3.73
CA ALA A 41 4.00 1.48 3.52
C ALA A 41 2.68 1.31 4.27
N HIS A 42 2.62 1.74 5.53
CA HIS A 42 1.39 1.68 6.33
C HIS A 42 0.24 2.49 5.74
N HIS A 43 0.52 3.68 5.19
CA HIS A 43 -0.48 4.51 4.53
C HIS A 43 -1.08 3.82 3.30
N ILE A 44 -0.23 3.18 2.49
CA ILE A 44 -0.69 2.43 1.31
C ILE A 44 -1.61 1.27 1.73
N GLU A 45 -1.32 0.60 2.84
CA GLU A 45 -2.21 -0.46 3.35
C GLU A 45 -3.56 0.06 3.85
N GLN A 46 -3.59 1.26 4.45
CA GLN A 46 -4.85 1.89 4.81
C GLN A 46 -5.69 2.20 3.57
N CYS A 47 -5.04 2.68 2.50
CA CYS A 47 -5.69 2.90 1.21
C CYS A 47 -6.29 1.60 0.64
N VAL A 48 -5.51 0.51 0.63
CA VAL A 48 -5.97 -0.82 0.20
C VAL A 48 -7.21 -1.26 0.99
N ARG A 49 -7.20 -1.15 2.32
CA ARG A 49 -8.35 -1.50 3.16
C ARG A 49 -9.60 -0.69 2.79
N GLY A 50 -9.44 0.60 2.49
CA GLY A 50 -10.55 1.44 2.02
C GLY A 50 -11.10 0.96 0.68
N CYS A 51 -10.24 0.59 -0.27
CA CYS A 51 -10.67 0.03 -1.56
C CYS A 51 -11.40 -1.31 -1.38
N GLU A 52 -10.90 -2.19 -0.51
CA GLU A 52 -11.52 -3.48 -0.21
C GLU A 52 -12.91 -3.31 0.43
N GLN A 53 -13.06 -2.36 1.36
CA GLN A 53 -14.36 -2.05 1.96
C GLN A 53 -15.38 -1.59 0.90
N VAL A 54 -14.99 -0.67 0.02
CA VAL A 54 -15.86 -0.21 -1.07
C VAL A 54 -16.22 -1.36 -2.02
N MET A 55 -15.28 -2.26 -2.30
CA MET A 55 -15.50 -3.44 -3.15
C MET A 55 -16.44 -4.47 -2.53
N GLN A 56 -16.47 -4.59 -1.20
CA GLN A 56 -17.38 -5.48 -0.47
C GLN A 56 -18.80 -4.89 -0.35
N MET A 57 -18.93 -3.57 -0.46
CA MET A 57 -20.22 -2.86 -0.41
C MET A 57 -20.87 -2.67 -1.80
N ALA A 58 -20.18 -3.03 -2.89
CA ALA A 58 -20.61 -2.89 -4.28
C ALA A 58 -20.93 -4.24 -4.93
#